data_AF-A0A523SZP4-F1
#
_entry.id   AF-A0A523SZP4-F1
#
_cell.length_a   1.000
_cell.length_b   1.000
_cell.length_c   1.000
_cell.angle_alpha   90.00
_cell.angle_beta   90.00
_cell.angle_gamma   90.00
#
_symmetry.space_group_name_H-M   'P 1'
#
loop_
_entity.id
_entity.type
_entity.pdbx_description
1 polymer ?
#
loop_
_entity_poly.entity_id
_entity_poly.type
_entity_poly.pdbx_seq_one_letter_code
_entity_poly.pdbx_strand_id
1 'polypeptide(L)'
;MKRCAVFALLLSVTGLGAVEINPWEFASDNALIGAAVRIDSTRQISDDLVAGGAFVEVAAPVPGNATLGGAHVRLLSDVAGNLMAAGAAVEISGEIKGKADVIGASLQLDGTFTDSLEAVGAVIFLRGHVKGPVMLSGAEIFIEYGAIIEDTLRYSAGRLHIAEGAVLKSGAREFVPEPKEKPEVEKKLPRRTFGRWLIGTIIGFLFFAGAGLFISLVLPRHFKNVTGRLMVNPGLSALTGGIALLGLPLVLFIVILSFASIVGIGAGLFVSAFYLIGIIFSIVYAGTAMGRWLLSAARKGKEPHIIISMLLGTFIALVLFRIPYVGWVFRIAAFVFGFGALLVCLWLEIKPRTEKS
;
A
#
# COMPACT_ATOMS: atom_id res chain seq x y z
N MET A 1 20.55 30.81 -0.54
CA MET A 1 19.40 30.11 -1.16
C MET A 1 18.76 31.07 -2.16
N LYS A 2 18.56 30.62 -3.41
CA LYS A 2 18.43 31.39 -4.68
C LYS A 2 19.78 31.63 -5.37
N ARG A 3 20.19 30.67 -6.21
CA ARG A 3 21.12 30.74 -7.37
C ARG A 3 21.57 29.33 -7.77
N CYS A 4 20.72 28.57 -8.49
CA CYS A 4 21.13 27.32 -9.18
C CYS A 4 20.41 27.08 -10.52
N ALA A 5 19.63 28.04 -11.04
CA ALA A 5 18.78 27.80 -12.22
C ALA A 5 19.37 28.32 -13.56
N VAL A 6 20.69 28.53 -13.68
CA VAL A 6 21.26 29.21 -14.87
C VAL A 6 22.44 28.46 -15.53
N PHE A 7 22.74 27.21 -15.15
CA PHE A 7 23.95 26.54 -15.65
C PHE A 7 23.73 25.14 -16.25
N ALA A 8 22.71 24.97 -17.09
CA ALA A 8 22.60 23.78 -17.95
C ALA A 8 21.92 24.08 -19.30
N LEU A 9 22.09 25.29 -19.82
CA LEU A 9 21.67 25.66 -21.18
C LEU A 9 22.88 26.21 -21.93
N LEU A 10 23.85 25.34 -22.22
CA LEU A 10 24.94 25.52 -23.18
C LEU A 10 25.85 24.28 -23.16
N LEU A 11 25.42 23.21 -23.82
CA LEU A 11 26.30 22.18 -24.39
C LEU A 11 25.51 21.42 -25.47
N SER A 12 25.20 22.14 -26.54
CA SER A 12 24.68 21.61 -27.79
C SER A 12 25.83 21.47 -28.79
N VAL A 13 26.77 20.54 -28.58
CA VAL A 13 27.70 20.10 -29.64
C VAL A 13 28.08 18.64 -29.41
N THR A 14 27.97 17.85 -30.49
CA THR A 14 28.22 16.41 -30.66
C THR A 14 27.10 15.47 -30.22
N GLY A 15 26.48 14.82 -31.21
CA GLY A 15 25.37 13.91 -31.03
C GLY A 15 25.78 12.61 -30.36
N LEU A 16 25.19 12.36 -29.20
CA LEU A 16 24.91 11.04 -28.65
C LEU A 16 23.48 11.10 -28.08
N GLY A 17 22.69 10.06 -28.31
CA GLY A 17 21.22 10.04 -28.18
C GLY A 17 20.67 10.77 -26.96
N ALA A 18 19.76 11.71 -27.20
CA ALA A 18 19.00 12.39 -26.17
C ALA A 18 18.08 11.36 -25.47
N VAL A 19 18.35 11.11 -24.20
CA VAL A 19 17.43 10.40 -23.31
C VAL A 19 16.45 11.43 -22.76
N GLU A 20 15.18 11.33 -23.14
CA GLU A 20 14.08 12.02 -22.43
C GLU A 20 13.87 11.34 -21.08
N ILE A 21 14.63 11.75 -20.06
CA ILE A 21 14.39 11.29 -18.69
C ILE A 21 13.25 12.13 -18.11
N ASN A 22 12.12 11.50 -17.82
CA ASN A 22 10.99 12.19 -17.19
C ASN A 22 11.34 12.57 -15.74
N PRO A 23 10.85 13.70 -15.19
CA PRO A 23 11.25 14.23 -13.87
C PRO A 23 10.96 13.32 -12.66
N TRP A 24 10.26 12.19 -12.84
CA TRP A 24 9.90 11.23 -11.80
C TRP A 24 10.63 9.87 -11.95
N GLU A 25 11.50 9.73 -12.95
CA GLU A 25 12.18 8.49 -13.27
C GLU A 25 13.47 8.37 -12.43
N PHE A 26 13.53 7.36 -11.55
CA PHE A 26 14.77 7.00 -10.85
C PHE A 26 15.50 5.97 -11.70
N ALA A 27 16.61 6.38 -12.30
CA ALA A 27 17.53 5.52 -13.04
C ALA A 27 18.88 5.47 -12.31
N SER A 28 19.29 4.28 -11.87
CA SER A 28 20.68 3.95 -11.60
C SER A 28 21.21 3.05 -12.73
N ASP A 29 22.50 2.71 -12.71
CA ASP A 29 23.13 1.92 -13.77
C ASP A 29 22.39 0.61 -14.07
N ASN A 30 21.74 0.02 -13.06
CA ASN A 30 21.08 -1.28 -13.12
C ASN A 30 19.62 -1.27 -12.64
N ALA A 31 19.08 -0.14 -12.15
CA ALA A 31 17.70 -0.05 -11.66
C ALA A 31 16.92 1.09 -12.33
N LEU A 32 15.80 0.76 -12.98
CA LEU A 32 14.91 1.69 -13.68
C LEU A 32 13.51 1.61 -13.06
N ILE A 33 13.06 2.69 -12.43
CA ILE A 33 11.73 2.75 -11.80
C ILE A 33 10.95 3.92 -12.35
N GLY A 34 9.76 3.63 -12.90
CA GLY A 34 8.95 4.62 -13.60
C GLY A 34 7.50 4.20 -13.88
N ALA A 35 6.65 5.11 -14.35
CA ALA A 35 5.30 4.76 -14.81
C ALA A 35 5.35 3.88 -16.07
N ALA A 36 6.25 4.16 -17.02
CA ALA A 36 6.54 3.32 -18.16
C ALA A 36 8.06 3.22 -18.29
N VAL A 37 8.59 1.99 -18.28
CA VAL A 37 10.02 1.70 -18.41
C VAL A 37 10.20 0.92 -19.70
N ARG A 38 10.93 1.50 -20.65
CA ARG A 38 11.27 0.85 -21.92
C ARG A 38 12.77 0.81 -22.08
N ILE A 39 13.31 -0.39 -22.27
CA ILE A 39 14.74 -0.62 -22.47
C ILE A 39 14.93 -1.15 -23.88
N ASP A 40 15.32 -0.26 -24.79
CA ASP A 40 15.59 -0.63 -26.18
C ASP A 40 16.90 -1.42 -26.29
N SER A 41 17.01 -2.23 -27.35
CA SER A 41 18.12 -3.17 -27.59
C SER A 41 19.52 -2.54 -27.70
N THR A 42 19.60 -1.23 -27.88
CA THR A 42 20.86 -0.46 -27.98
C THR A 42 21.47 -0.15 -26.62
N ARG A 43 20.73 -0.32 -25.51
CA ARG A 43 21.23 -0.05 -24.17
C ARG A 43 22.07 -1.21 -23.68
N GLN A 44 23.33 -0.95 -23.31
CA GLN A 44 24.16 -1.93 -22.63
C GLN A 44 23.79 -1.99 -21.15
N ILE A 45 23.40 -3.18 -20.69
CA ILE A 45 23.18 -3.50 -19.28
C ILE A 45 24.48 -4.08 -18.74
N SER A 46 24.97 -3.56 -17.62
CA SER A 46 26.32 -3.90 -17.13
C SER A 46 26.40 -5.28 -16.49
N ASP A 47 25.35 -5.69 -15.77
CA ASP A 47 25.28 -6.96 -15.05
C ASP A 47 23.81 -7.34 -14.82
N ASP A 48 23.28 -7.05 -13.62
CA ASP A 48 21.87 -7.25 -13.28
C ASP A 48 20.97 -6.11 -13.77
N LEU A 49 19.70 -6.44 -14.02
CA LEU A 49 18.64 -5.49 -14.35
C LEU A 49 17.53 -5.56 -13.30
N VAL A 50 17.14 -4.41 -12.77
CA VAL A 50 15.92 -4.24 -11.97
C VAL A 50 15.04 -3.20 -12.67
N ALA A 51 13.84 -3.59 -13.12
CA ALA A 51 12.92 -2.66 -13.77
C ALA A 51 11.53 -2.72 -13.11
N GLY A 52 10.99 -1.56 -12.76
CA GLY A 52 9.71 -1.44 -12.05
C GLY A 52 8.81 -0.37 -12.65
N GLY A 53 7.58 -0.69 -13.02
CA GLY A 53 6.63 0.32 -13.50
C GLY A 53 5.22 -0.15 -13.80
N ALA A 54 4.35 0.71 -14.34
CA ALA A 54 3.04 0.24 -14.80
C ALA A 54 3.19 -0.60 -16.08
N PHE A 55 4.06 -0.15 -16.99
CA PHE A 55 4.45 -0.87 -18.21
C PHE A 55 5.96 -1.05 -18.22
N VAL A 56 6.45 -2.28 -18.31
CA VAL A 56 7.88 -2.60 -18.38
C VAL A 56 8.13 -3.40 -19.65
N GLU A 57 8.95 -2.87 -20.55
CA GLU A 57 9.35 -3.54 -21.79
C GLU A 57 10.88 -3.59 -21.87
N VAL A 58 11.44 -4.79 -21.96
CA VAL A 58 12.88 -5.04 -22.01
C VAL A 58 13.22 -5.75 -23.31
N ALA A 59 13.93 -5.05 -24.19
CA ALA A 59 14.41 -5.54 -25.47
C ALA A 59 15.94 -5.63 -25.57
N ALA A 60 16.67 -5.19 -24.53
CA ALA A 60 18.13 -5.34 -24.43
C ALA A 60 18.52 -6.66 -23.75
N PRO A 61 19.55 -7.38 -24.24
CA PRO A 61 20.08 -8.56 -23.56
C PRO A 61 20.57 -8.23 -22.14
N VAL A 62 20.24 -9.07 -21.17
CA VAL A 62 20.65 -8.94 -19.77
C VAL A 62 21.76 -9.97 -19.48
N PRO A 63 23.01 -9.55 -19.25
CA PRO A 63 24.12 -10.48 -18.99
C PRO A 63 24.05 -11.14 -17.59
N GLY A 64 23.43 -10.48 -16.61
CA GLY A 64 23.19 -11.00 -15.27
C GLY A 64 21.74 -11.44 -15.04
N ASN A 65 21.22 -11.15 -13.86
CA ASN A 65 19.85 -11.46 -13.44
C ASN A 65 18.89 -10.34 -13.81
N ALA A 66 17.63 -10.67 -14.10
CA ALA A 66 16.58 -9.71 -14.37
C ALA A 66 15.47 -9.79 -13.32
N THR A 67 15.17 -8.68 -12.63
CA THR A 67 14.02 -8.53 -11.74
C THR A 67 13.06 -7.50 -12.34
N LEU A 68 11.91 -7.95 -12.82
CA LEU A 68 10.93 -7.14 -13.54
C LEU A 68 9.60 -7.10 -12.78
N GLY A 69 9.05 -5.90 -12.55
CA GLY A 69 7.80 -5.73 -11.81
C GLY A 69 6.89 -4.70 -12.45
N GLY A 70 5.63 -5.06 -12.72
CA GLY A 70 4.66 -4.07 -13.20
C GLY A 70 3.24 -4.54 -13.43
N ALA A 71 2.37 -3.68 -13.97
CA ALA A 71 1.04 -4.13 -14.39
C ALA A 71 1.14 -4.98 -15.66
N HIS A 72 1.95 -4.52 -16.62
CA HIS A 72 2.29 -5.26 -17.84
C HIS A 72 3.82 -5.36 -17.97
N VAL A 73 4.33 -6.58 -18.03
CA VAL A 73 5.77 -6.87 -18.18
C VAL A 73 6.00 -7.63 -19.48
N ARG A 74 6.89 -7.12 -20.32
CA ARG A 74 7.32 -7.74 -21.58
C ARG A 74 8.83 -7.89 -21.61
N LEU A 75 9.30 -9.13 -21.71
CA LEU A 75 10.70 -9.46 -21.88
C LEU A 75 10.91 -10.09 -23.27
N LEU A 76 11.47 -9.30 -24.17
CA LEU A 76 11.68 -9.67 -25.57
C LEU A 76 13.10 -10.20 -25.83
N SER A 77 14.01 -10.02 -24.88
CA SER A 77 15.43 -10.32 -24.99
C SER A 77 15.90 -11.40 -24.02
N ASP A 78 17.11 -11.89 -24.26
CA ASP A 78 17.71 -12.98 -23.50
C ASP A 78 18.22 -12.50 -22.13
N VAL A 79 18.15 -13.39 -21.14
CA VAL A 79 18.68 -13.22 -19.79
C VAL A 79 19.64 -14.36 -19.51
N ALA A 80 20.92 -14.02 -19.30
CA ALA A 80 21.96 -15.01 -19.06
C ALA A 80 21.99 -15.54 -17.62
N GLY A 81 21.44 -14.79 -16.66
CA GLY A 81 21.23 -15.22 -15.27
C GLY A 81 19.80 -15.68 -14.98
N ASN A 82 19.34 -15.43 -13.76
CA ASN A 82 17.99 -15.76 -13.30
C ASN A 82 17.00 -14.65 -13.66
N LEU A 83 15.76 -15.03 -13.95
CA LEU A 83 14.65 -14.12 -14.17
C LEU A 83 13.66 -14.20 -13.02
N MET A 84 13.31 -13.06 -12.43
CA MET A 84 12.15 -12.90 -11.57
C MET A 84 11.22 -11.86 -12.17
N ALA A 85 10.03 -12.27 -12.61
CA ALA A 85 9.07 -11.38 -13.25
C ALA A 85 7.70 -11.44 -12.53
N ALA A 86 7.16 -10.28 -12.15
CA ALA A 86 5.87 -10.18 -11.49
C ALA A 86 4.96 -9.13 -12.13
N GLY A 87 3.72 -9.50 -12.48
CA GLY A 87 2.75 -8.52 -12.94
C GLY A 87 1.33 -9.01 -13.18
N ALA A 88 0.42 -8.12 -13.59
CA ALA A 88 -0.94 -8.57 -13.93
C ALA A 88 -0.93 -9.37 -15.24
N ALA A 89 -0.19 -8.89 -16.23
CA ALA A 89 0.14 -9.64 -17.44
C ALA A 89 1.65 -9.68 -17.65
N VAL A 90 2.20 -10.88 -17.87
CA VAL A 90 3.63 -11.08 -18.14
C VAL A 90 3.81 -11.87 -19.43
N GLU A 91 4.65 -11.36 -20.31
CA GLU A 91 4.99 -11.94 -21.61
C GLU A 91 6.50 -12.11 -21.70
N ILE A 92 6.97 -13.34 -21.92
CA ILE A 92 8.39 -13.68 -21.99
C ILE A 92 8.63 -14.41 -23.31
N SER A 93 9.43 -13.78 -24.18
CA SER A 93 9.79 -14.31 -25.50
C SER A 93 11.27 -14.63 -25.66
N GLY A 94 12.14 -14.10 -24.79
CA GLY A 94 13.59 -14.32 -24.84
C GLY A 94 14.06 -15.66 -24.25
N GLU A 95 15.34 -15.97 -24.41
CA GLU A 95 15.98 -17.13 -23.78
C GLU A 95 16.44 -16.81 -22.35
N ILE A 96 16.03 -17.64 -21.39
CA ILE A 96 16.46 -17.55 -19.99
C ILE A 96 17.39 -18.72 -19.68
N LYS A 97 18.64 -18.42 -19.37
CA LYS A 97 19.66 -19.43 -19.09
C LYS A 97 19.62 -19.97 -17.66
N GLY A 98 19.28 -19.13 -16.69
CA GLY A 98 19.11 -19.52 -15.28
C GLY A 98 17.66 -19.86 -14.91
N LYS A 99 17.36 -19.83 -13.61
CA LYS A 99 16.01 -20.07 -13.08
C LYS A 99 15.06 -18.93 -13.46
N ALA A 100 13.86 -19.27 -13.93
CA ALA A 100 12.80 -18.33 -14.23
C ALA A 100 11.64 -18.48 -13.23
N ASP A 101 11.44 -17.46 -12.40
CA ASP A 101 10.34 -17.33 -11.45
C ASP A 101 9.36 -16.26 -11.95
N VAL A 102 8.17 -16.68 -12.36
CA VAL A 102 7.20 -15.81 -13.03
C VAL A 102 5.86 -15.85 -12.30
N ILE A 103 5.37 -14.68 -11.87
CA ILE A 103 4.12 -14.56 -11.13
C ILE A 103 3.20 -13.56 -11.82
N GLY A 104 1.95 -13.96 -12.10
CA GLY A 104 0.99 -13.00 -12.62
C GLY A 104 -0.42 -13.50 -12.82
N ALA A 105 -1.37 -12.63 -13.19
CA ALA A 105 -2.73 -13.08 -13.44
C ALA A 105 -2.83 -13.82 -14.79
N SER A 106 -2.18 -13.28 -15.82
CA SER A 106 -2.08 -13.88 -17.17
C SER A 106 -0.62 -13.99 -17.58
N LEU A 107 -0.16 -15.20 -17.89
CA LEU A 107 1.22 -15.47 -18.28
C LEU A 107 1.28 -15.99 -19.72
N GLN A 108 2.12 -15.39 -20.57
CA GLN A 108 2.45 -15.87 -21.91
C GLN A 108 3.94 -16.19 -21.96
N LEU A 109 4.27 -17.47 -22.04
CA LEU A 109 5.63 -18.00 -21.95
C LEU A 109 6.00 -18.63 -23.30
N ASP A 110 6.57 -17.80 -24.17
CA ASP A 110 6.93 -18.15 -25.55
C ASP A 110 8.43 -18.36 -25.73
N GLY A 111 9.23 -17.95 -24.73
CA GLY A 111 10.68 -18.03 -24.73
C GLY A 111 11.25 -19.44 -24.54
N THR A 112 12.58 -19.49 -24.47
CA THR A 112 13.31 -20.74 -24.17
C THR A 112 13.83 -20.71 -22.73
N PHE A 113 13.55 -21.74 -21.95
CA PHE A 113 13.95 -21.86 -20.55
C PHE A 113 14.95 -23.01 -20.42
N THR A 114 16.21 -22.70 -20.13
CA THR A 114 17.29 -23.70 -20.13
C THR A 114 17.43 -24.44 -18.80
N ASP A 115 17.25 -23.75 -17.68
CA ASP A 115 17.26 -24.35 -16.34
C ASP A 115 15.81 -24.64 -15.89
N SER A 116 15.39 -24.23 -14.69
CA SER A 116 14.02 -24.44 -14.19
C SER A 116 13.06 -23.29 -14.50
N LEU A 117 11.79 -23.63 -14.77
CA LEU A 117 10.69 -22.68 -14.92
C LEU A 117 9.64 -22.89 -13.81
N GLU A 118 9.45 -21.88 -12.96
CA GLU A 118 8.40 -21.82 -11.96
C GLU A 118 7.43 -20.68 -12.31
N ALA A 119 6.19 -21.02 -12.65
CA ALA A 119 5.19 -20.05 -13.06
C ALA A 119 3.91 -20.18 -12.23
N VAL A 120 3.48 -19.08 -11.62
CA VAL A 120 2.27 -19.00 -10.79
C VAL A 120 1.32 -17.97 -11.37
N GLY A 121 0.13 -18.39 -11.79
CA GLY A 121 -0.85 -17.44 -12.29
C GLY A 121 -2.27 -17.95 -12.45
N ALA A 122 -3.23 -17.06 -12.69
CA ALA A 122 -4.61 -17.50 -12.88
C ALA A 122 -4.77 -18.24 -14.21
N VAL A 123 -4.17 -17.71 -15.28
CA VAL A 123 -4.12 -18.31 -16.61
C VAL A 123 -2.69 -18.33 -17.12
N ILE A 124 -2.21 -19.51 -17.55
CA ILE A 124 -0.85 -19.71 -18.05
C ILE A 124 -0.91 -20.28 -19.47
N PHE A 125 -0.29 -19.60 -20.43
CA PHE A 125 -0.06 -20.08 -21.79
C PHE A 125 1.42 -20.39 -21.98
N LEU A 126 1.74 -21.64 -22.29
CA LEU A 126 3.10 -22.10 -22.55
C LEU A 126 3.21 -22.56 -24.02
N ARG A 127 3.96 -21.81 -24.83
CA ARG A 127 4.33 -22.14 -26.23
C ARG A 127 5.83 -22.42 -26.41
N GLY A 128 6.63 -22.00 -25.44
CA GLY A 128 8.09 -22.04 -25.49
C GLY A 128 8.72 -23.44 -25.34
N HIS A 129 10.05 -23.46 -25.38
CA HIS A 129 10.86 -24.66 -25.17
C HIS A 129 11.47 -24.65 -23.77
N VAL A 130 11.21 -25.68 -22.96
CA VAL A 130 11.76 -25.81 -21.62
C VAL A 130 12.63 -27.05 -21.50
N LYS A 131 13.91 -26.87 -21.20
CA LYS A 131 14.90 -27.96 -21.06
C LYS A 131 14.90 -28.58 -19.67
N GLY A 132 14.82 -27.77 -18.61
CA GLY A 132 14.83 -28.25 -17.24
C GLY A 132 13.43 -28.44 -16.63
N PRO A 133 13.33 -28.60 -15.30
CA PRO A 133 12.09 -28.93 -14.64
C PRO A 133 11.10 -27.75 -14.65
N VAL A 134 9.83 -28.08 -14.87
CA VAL A 134 8.74 -27.10 -14.97
C VAL A 134 7.77 -27.28 -13.81
N MET A 135 7.49 -26.20 -13.09
CA MET A 135 6.45 -26.13 -12.06
C MET A 135 5.43 -25.05 -12.42
N LEU A 136 4.22 -25.46 -12.81
CA LEU A 136 3.14 -24.54 -13.16
C LEU A 136 2.01 -24.61 -12.12
N SER A 137 1.62 -23.48 -11.54
CA SER A 137 0.51 -23.41 -10.59
C SER A 137 -0.51 -22.38 -11.04
N GLY A 138 -1.74 -22.80 -11.35
CA GLY A 138 -2.75 -21.87 -11.81
C GLY A 138 -4.15 -22.41 -11.97
N ALA A 139 -5.15 -21.53 -12.13
CA ALA A 139 -6.54 -21.98 -12.29
C ALA A 139 -6.75 -22.69 -13.63
N GLU A 140 -6.20 -22.11 -14.71
CA GLU A 140 -6.21 -22.67 -16.06
C GLU A 140 -4.80 -22.66 -16.66
N ILE A 141 -4.35 -23.81 -17.16
CA ILE A 141 -3.05 -23.95 -17.84
C ILE A 141 -3.29 -24.46 -19.26
N PHE A 142 -2.69 -23.79 -20.23
CA PHE A 142 -2.70 -24.11 -21.65
C PHE A 142 -1.28 -24.40 -22.11
N ILE A 143 -1.00 -25.66 -22.42
CA ILE A 143 0.22 -26.07 -23.12
C ILE A 143 -0.13 -26.11 -24.60
N GLU A 144 0.33 -25.12 -25.35
CA GLU A 144 -0.09 -24.88 -26.72
C GLU A 144 0.77 -25.66 -27.74
N TYR A 145 0.40 -25.57 -29.02
CA TYR A 145 1.09 -26.24 -30.11
C TYR A 145 2.55 -25.75 -30.22
N GLY A 146 3.50 -26.69 -30.29
CA GLY A 146 4.93 -26.38 -30.41
C GLY A 146 5.68 -26.24 -29.07
N ALA A 147 4.98 -26.29 -27.94
CA ALA A 147 5.64 -26.35 -26.63
C ALA A 147 6.41 -27.66 -26.48
N ILE A 148 7.69 -27.57 -26.12
CA ILE A 148 8.57 -28.72 -25.92
C ILE A 148 9.05 -28.69 -24.48
N ILE A 149 8.78 -29.76 -23.74
CA ILE A 149 9.24 -29.91 -22.35
C ILE A 149 10.12 -31.16 -22.30
N GLU A 150 11.42 -30.96 -22.08
CA GLU A 150 12.38 -32.06 -22.11
C GLU A 150 12.45 -32.84 -20.79
N ASP A 151 12.22 -32.17 -19.66
CA ASP A 151 12.28 -32.74 -18.31
C ASP A 151 10.88 -32.81 -17.66
N THR A 152 10.84 -32.87 -16.32
CA THR A 152 9.67 -33.16 -15.49
C THR A 152 8.71 -31.98 -15.46
N LEU A 153 7.43 -32.25 -15.73
CA LEU A 153 6.35 -31.27 -15.60
C LEU A 153 5.54 -31.56 -14.32
N ARG A 154 5.73 -30.71 -13.32
CA ARG A 154 4.87 -30.61 -12.14
C ARG A 154 3.83 -29.53 -12.39
N TYR A 155 2.57 -29.86 -12.21
CA TYR A 155 1.51 -28.87 -12.34
C TYR A 155 0.46 -29.01 -11.25
N SER A 156 -0.09 -27.87 -10.84
CA SER A 156 -1.24 -27.76 -9.95
C SER A 156 -2.24 -26.82 -10.63
N ALA A 157 -3.28 -27.40 -11.24
CA ALA A 157 -4.32 -26.61 -11.86
C ALA A 157 -5.73 -27.18 -11.76
N GLY A 158 -6.69 -26.27 -11.76
CA GLY A 158 -8.11 -26.61 -11.82
C GLY A 158 -8.51 -27.18 -13.18
N ARG A 159 -7.97 -26.62 -14.27
CA ARG A 159 -8.13 -27.13 -15.65
C ARG A 159 -6.81 -27.06 -16.41
N LEU A 160 -6.43 -28.17 -17.05
CA LEU A 160 -5.25 -28.28 -17.91
C LEU A 160 -5.70 -28.63 -19.33
N HIS A 161 -5.30 -27.83 -20.30
CA HIS A 161 -5.48 -28.08 -21.73
C HIS A 161 -4.11 -28.28 -22.37
N ILE A 162 -3.94 -29.39 -23.09
CA ILE A 162 -2.71 -29.68 -23.84
C ILE A 162 -3.11 -29.83 -25.30
N ALA A 163 -2.52 -29.01 -26.18
CA ALA A 163 -2.77 -29.06 -27.61
C ALA A 163 -2.13 -30.31 -28.24
N GLU A 164 -2.77 -30.85 -29.28
CA GLU A 164 -2.23 -31.93 -30.11
C GLU A 164 -1.01 -31.41 -30.89
N GLY A 165 0.18 -31.59 -30.33
CA GLY A 165 1.43 -31.06 -30.89
C GLY A 165 2.45 -30.60 -29.84
N ALA A 166 2.09 -30.57 -28.56
CA ALA A 166 3.05 -30.39 -27.47
C ALA A 166 3.89 -31.68 -27.28
N VAL A 167 5.22 -31.56 -27.32
CA VAL A 167 6.13 -32.70 -27.18
C VAL A 167 6.66 -32.74 -25.74
N LEU A 168 6.19 -33.70 -24.95
CA LEU A 168 6.72 -33.98 -23.62
C LEU A 168 7.65 -35.18 -23.71
N LYS A 169 8.97 -34.97 -23.59
CA LYS A 169 9.96 -36.07 -23.71
C LYS A 169 10.09 -36.89 -22.43
N SER A 170 9.80 -36.32 -21.27
CA SER A 170 9.89 -37.00 -19.96
C SER A 170 8.51 -37.36 -19.42
N GLY A 171 8.31 -38.65 -19.13
CA GLY A 171 7.05 -39.25 -18.64
C GLY A 171 6.66 -38.91 -17.20
N ALA A 172 7.33 -37.97 -16.53
CA ALA A 172 7.03 -37.58 -15.16
C ALA A 172 6.01 -36.43 -15.12
N ARG A 173 4.73 -36.76 -15.36
CA ARG A 173 3.61 -35.88 -15.01
C ARG A 173 3.28 -36.12 -13.53
N GLU A 174 3.73 -35.24 -12.67
CA GLU A 174 3.36 -35.28 -11.26
C GLU A 174 2.30 -34.19 -11.02
N PHE A 175 1.03 -34.60 -11.00
CA PHE A 175 -0.05 -33.75 -10.53
C PHE A 175 0.16 -33.54 -9.04
N VAL A 176 0.53 -32.31 -8.64
CA VAL A 176 0.50 -31.92 -7.24
C VAL A 176 -0.94 -31.49 -6.99
N PRO A 177 -1.75 -32.28 -6.26
CA PRO A 177 -3.10 -31.86 -5.96
C PRO A 177 -3.01 -30.52 -5.25
N GLU A 178 -3.78 -29.52 -5.70
CA GLU A 178 -4.07 -28.37 -4.85
C GLU A 178 -4.39 -28.93 -3.47
N PRO A 179 -3.75 -28.46 -2.39
CA PRO A 179 -4.21 -28.77 -1.05
C PRO A 179 -5.69 -28.37 -0.96
N LYS A 180 -6.60 -29.34 -1.13
CA LYS A 180 -8.05 -29.13 -1.03
C LYS A 180 -8.45 -28.73 0.38
N GLU A 181 -7.54 -28.90 1.32
CA GLU A 181 -7.49 -28.15 2.54
C GLU A 181 -6.60 -26.93 2.27
N LYS A 182 -7.21 -25.73 2.28
CA LYS A 182 -6.51 -24.55 2.85
C LYS A 182 -5.70 -25.11 3.99
N PRO A 183 -4.36 -24.92 4.07
CA PRO A 183 -3.64 -25.41 5.22
C PRO A 183 -4.48 -24.99 6.40
N GLU A 184 -5.01 -25.98 7.12
CA GLU A 184 -5.64 -25.72 8.39
C GLU A 184 -4.46 -25.14 9.13
N VAL A 185 -4.39 -23.81 9.12
CA VAL A 185 -3.38 -23.06 9.83
C VAL A 185 -3.75 -23.42 11.24
N GLU A 186 -3.13 -24.51 11.70
CA GLU A 186 -3.06 -24.94 13.07
C GLU A 186 -2.89 -23.62 13.80
N LYS A 187 -3.93 -23.21 14.54
CA LYS A 187 -4.07 -21.89 15.14
C LYS A 187 -3.04 -21.69 16.26
N LYS A 188 -1.78 -22.01 16.03
CA LYS A 188 -0.66 -21.37 16.70
C LYS A 188 -0.69 -19.95 16.18
N LEU A 189 -1.27 -19.03 16.96
CA LEU A 189 -1.30 -17.60 16.66
C LEU A 189 0.06 -17.23 16.06
N PRO A 190 0.12 -16.80 14.78
CA PRO A 190 1.40 -16.53 14.17
C PRO A 190 1.99 -15.38 14.96
N ARG A 191 3.10 -15.63 15.66
CA ARG A 191 3.90 -14.58 16.33
C ARG A 191 4.14 -13.39 15.40
N ARG A 192 4.15 -13.63 14.07
CA ARG A 192 4.23 -12.65 12.99
C ARG A 192 3.00 -11.73 12.85
N THR A 193 1.78 -12.24 13.03
CA THR A 193 0.54 -11.43 12.98
C THR A 193 0.38 -10.58 14.24
N PHE A 194 0.69 -11.13 15.41
CA PHE A 194 0.71 -10.36 16.66
C PHE A 194 1.80 -9.28 16.65
N GLY A 195 3.00 -9.61 16.13
CA GLY A 195 4.07 -8.64 15.91
C GLY A 195 3.64 -7.49 14.99
N ARG A 196 3.05 -7.79 13.82
CA ARG A 196 2.53 -6.76 12.90
C ARG A 196 1.42 -5.92 13.54
N TRP A 197 0.55 -6.56 14.32
CA TRP A 197 -0.50 -5.87 15.07
C TRP A 197 0.09 -4.91 16.11
N LEU A 198 1.06 -5.38 16.91
CA LEU A 198 1.71 -4.60 17.97
C LEU A 198 2.54 -3.45 17.40
N ILE A 199 3.31 -3.69 16.35
CA ILE A 199 4.08 -2.67 15.63
C ILE A 199 3.14 -1.58 15.11
N GLY A 200 2.04 -1.96 14.46
CA GLY A 200 1.05 -0.99 13.98
C GLY A 200 0.38 -0.20 15.11
N THR A 201 0.16 -0.82 16.28
CA THR A 201 -0.39 -0.12 17.45
C THR A 201 0.62 0.87 18.03
N ILE A 202 1.90 0.50 18.12
CA ILE A 202 2.97 1.37 18.61
C ILE A 202 3.19 2.56 17.67
N ILE A 203 3.27 2.32 16.35
CA ILE A 203 3.42 3.39 15.35
C ILE A 203 2.23 4.35 15.41
N GLY A 204 1.00 3.82 15.46
CA GLY A 204 -0.20 4.65 15.60
C GLY A 204 -0.18 5.46 16.90
N PHE A 205 0.19 4.83 18.01
CA PHE A 205 0.33 5.50 19.30
C PHE A 205 1.33 6.64 19.25
N LEU A 206 2.54 6.41 18.71
CA LEU A 206 3.56 7.45 18.58
C LEU A 206 3.09 8.63 17.72
N PHE A 207 2.39 8.35 16.60
CA PHE A 207 1.84 9.39 15.74
C PHE A 207 0.78 10.24 16.45
N PHE A 208 -0.24 9.62 17.05
CA PHE A 208 -1.31 10.35 17.73
C PHE A 208 -0.84 11.04 19.02
N ALA A 209 0.06 10.40 19.78
CA ALA A 209 0.69 11.02 20.94
C ALA A 209 1.56 12.21 20.55
N GLY A 210 2.35 12.09 19.48
CA GLY A 210 3.15 13.18 18.92
C GLY A 210 2.28 14.33 18.43
N ALA A 211 1.20 14.04 17.70
CA ALA A 211 0.23 15.05 17.27
C ALA A 211 -0.41 15.77 18.47
N GLY A 212 -0.87 15.01 19.47
CA GLY A 212 -1.44 15.60 20.70
C GLY A 212 -0.44 16.45 21.48
N LEU A 213 0.83 16.02 21.55
CA LEU A 213 1.89 16.78 22.20
C LEU A 213 2.18 18.08 21.43
N PHE A 214 2.29 18.01 20.11
CA PHE A 214 2.47 19.16 19.23
C PHE A 214 1.34 20.18 19.42
N ILE A 215 0.09 19.71 19.43
CA ILE A 215 -1.08 20.56 19.67
C ILE A 215 -1.02 21.20 21.07
N SER A 216 -0.65 20.44 22.09
CA SER A 216 -0.55 20.94 23.46
C SER A 216 0.52 22.03 23.63
N LEU A 217 1.58 21.99 22.80
CA LEU A 217 2.66 22.98 22.79
C LEU A 217 2.31 24.22 21.97
N VAL A 218 1.68 24.06 20.81
CA VAL A 218 1.35 25.17 19.90
C VAL A 218 0.12 25.96 20.39
N LEU A 219 -0.89 25.29 20.96
CA LEU A 219 -2.16 25.89 21.39
C LEU A 219 -2.55 25.46 22.82
N PRO A 220 -1.74 25.77 23.86
CA PRO A 220 -1.95 25.27 25.22
C PRO A 220 -3.26 25.77 25.86
N ARG A 221 -3.72 26.97 25.50
CA ARG A 221 -4.99 27.55 25.99
C ARG A 221 -6.21 26.85 25.40
N HIS A 222 -6.18 26.55 24.09
CA HIS A 222 -7.28 25.89 23.40
C HIS A 222 -7.43 24.43 23.89
N PHE A 223 -6.30 23.74 24.09
CA PHE A 223 -6.28 22.35 24.58
C PHE A 223 -6.86 22.18 26.00
N LYS A 224 -6.54 23.09 26.94
CA LYS A 224 -7.10 23.07 28.30
C LYS A 224 -8.61 23.38 28.31
N ASN A 225 -9.07 24.30 27.46
CA ASN A 225 -10.48 24.68 27.38
C ASN A 225 -11.35 23.56 26.78
N VAL A 226 -10.87 22.87 25.75
CA VAL A 226 -11.60 21.74 25.12
C VAL A 226 -11.70 20.55 26.08
N THR A 227 -10.60 20.17 26.74
CA THR A 227 -10.59 19.02 27.66
C THR A 227 -11.29 19.28 29.00
N GLY A 228 -11.31 20.53 29.48
CA GLY A 228 -12.06 20.90 30.69
C GLY A 228 -13.58 20.85 30.50
N ARG A 229 -14.07 21.25 29.31
CA ARG A 229 -15.52 21.29 29.03
C ARG A 229 -16.15 19.92 28.74
N LEU A 230 -15.35 18.97 28.23
CA LEU A 230 -15.77 17.57 28.04
C LEU A 230 -16.26 16.90 29.35
N MET A 231 -15.72 17.32 30.50
CA MET A 231 -16.10 16.78 31.81
C MET A 231 -17.26 17.53 32.49
N VAL A 232 -17.65 18.71 31.99
CA VAL A 232 -18.69 19.57 32.62
C VAL A 232 -20.06 19.39 31.96
N ASN A 233 -20.13 19.24 30.63
CA ASN A 233 -21.40 19.08 29.90
C ASN A 233 -21.28 18.05 28.76
N PRO A 234 -21.22 16.74 29.07
CA PRO A 234 -21.07 15.69 28.06
C PRO A 234 -22.23 15.63 27.06
N GLY A 235 -23.45 16.05 27.45
CA GLY A 235 -24.63 16.03 26.59
C GLY A 235 -24.56 17.00 25.40
N LEU A 236 -24.02 18.21 25.59
CA LEU A 236 -23.87 19.19 24.51
C LEU A 236 -22.82 18.76 23.49
N SER A 237 -21.71 18.17 23.95
CA SER A 237 -20.69 17.59 23.06
C SER A 237 -21.21 16.34 22.34
N ALA A 238 -22.01 15.51 22.99
CA ALA A 238 -22.66 14.38 22.33
C ALA A 238 -23.65 14.84 21.24
N LEU A 239 -24.41 15.91 21.50
CA LEU A 239 -25.37 16.45 20.54
C LEU A 239 -24.68 17.04 19.30
N THR A 240 -23.69 17.92 19.49
CA THR A 240 -22.96 18.52 18.36
C THR A 240 -22.15 17.49 17.58
N GLY A 241 -21.57 16.50 18.27
CA GLY A 241 -20.90 15.37 17.64
C GLY A 241 -21.84 14.45 16.86
N GLY A 242 -23.05 14.22 17.39
CA GLY A 242 -24.10 13.47 16.70
C GLY A 242 -24.60 14.18 15.44
N ILE A 243 -24.80 15.49 15.50
CA ILE A 243 -25.14 16.31 14.32
C ILE A 243 -24.01 16.24 13.28
N ALA A 244 -22.75 16.33 13.71
CA ALA A 244 -21.61 16.19 12.81
C ALA A 244 -21.53 14.80 12.17
N LEU A 245 -21.90 13.74 12.90
CA LEU A 245 -21.96 12.39 12.36
C LEU A 245 -23.07 12.24 11.31
N LEU A 246 -24.24 12.87 11.50
CA LEU A 246 -25.30 12.90 10.49
C LEU A 246 -24.93 13.76 9.28
N GLY A 247 -24.12 14.81 9.47
CA GLY A 247 -23.55 15.62 8.40
C GLY A 247 -22.43 14.93 7.63
N LEU A 248 -21.84 13.85 8.15
CA LEU A 248 -20.74 13.11 7.52
C LEU A 248 -21.04 12.65 6.09
N PRO A 249 -22.15 11.94 5.79
CA PRO A 249 -22.48 11.54 4.42
C PRO A 249 -22.63 12.74 3.49
N LEU A 250 -23.14 13.87 3.98
CA LEU A 250 -23.29 15.09 3.19
C LEU A 250 -21.91 15.70 2.84
N VAL A 251 -20.99 15.75 3.80
CA VAL A 251 -19.61 16.23 3.57
C VAL A 251 -18.88 15.33 2.57
N LEU A 252 -19.01 14.00 2.71
CA LEU A 252 -18.42 13.06 1.76
C LEU A 252 -19.00 13.23 0.36
N PHE A 253 -20.31 13.43 0.24
CA PHE A 253 -20.96 13.70 -1.03
C PHE A 253 -20.44 14.99 -1.69
N ILE A 254 -20.29 16.08 -0.93
CA ILE A 254 -19.72 17.34 -1.43
C ILE A 254 -18.26 17.16 -1.89
N VAL A 255 -17.45 16.39 -1.16
CA VAL A 255 -16.07 16.08 -1.55
C VAL A 255 -16.04 15.29 -2.85
N ILE A 256 -16.88 14.26 -2.99
CA ILE A 256 -16.99 13.45 -4.22
C ILE A 256 -17.40 14.33 -5.40
N LEU A 257 -18.40 15.20 -5.23
CA LEU A 257 -18.80 16.17 -6.27
C LEU A 257 -17.68 17.15 -6.62
N SER A 258 -16.87 17.56 -5.65
CA SER A 258 -15.73 18.44 -5.90
C SER A 258 -14.69 17.76 -6.79
N PHE A 259 -14.42 16.46 -6.59
CA PHE A 259 -13.51 15.70 -7.46
C PHE A 259 -14.05 15.46 -8.88
N ALA A 260 -15.36 15.57 -9.11
CA ALA A 260 -15.94 15.45 -10.44
C ALA A 260 -15.65 16.66 -11.34
N SER A 261 -15.17 17.79 -10.79
CA SER A 261 -14.84 19.00 -11.54
C SER A 261 -13.33 19.25 -11.54
N ILE A 262 -12.74 19.60 -12.70
CA ILE A 262 -11.30 19.92 -12.82
C ILE A 262 -10.89 21.05 -11.86
N VAL A 263 -11.75 22.08 -11.71
CA VAL A 263 -11.55 23.17 -10.74
C VAL A 263 -11.77 22.70 -9.29
N GLY A 264 -12.64 21.72 -9.10
CA GLY A 264 -13.02 21.20 -7.79
C GLY A 264 -12.00 20.23 -7.18
N ILE A 265 -11.02 19.71 -7.93
CA ILE A 265 -9.93 18.88 -7.37
C ILE A 265 -9.16 19.64 -6.29
N GLY A 266 -8.85 20.94 -6.53
CA GLY A 266 -8.18 21.78 -5.55
C GLY A 266 -9.01 22.00 -4.29
N ALA A 267 -10.31 22.30 -4.45
CA ALA A 267 -11.24 22.47 -3.33
C ALA A 267 -11.48 21.16 -2.57
N GLY A 268 -11.61 20.04 -3.28
CA GLY A 268 -11.81 18.70 -2.72
C GLY A 268 -10.62 18.25 -1.90
N LEU A 269 -9.39 18.48 -2.38
CA LEU A 269 -8.16 18.23 -1.61
C LEU A 269 -8.09 19.11 -0.36
N PHE A 270 -8.44 20.39 -0.46
CA PHE A 270 -8.43 21.30 0.67
C PHE A 270 -9.43 20.89 1.76
N VAL A 271 -10.68 20.60 1.38
CA VAL A 271 -11.72 20.14 2.31
C VAL A 271 -11.34 18.79 2.92
N SER A 272 -10.77 17.87 2.13
CA SER A 272 -10.32 16.56 2.61
C SER A 272 -9.19 16.69 3.63
N ALA A 273 -8.21 17.57 3.38
CA ALA A 273 -7.12 17.83 4.32
C ALA A 273 -7.64 18.37 5.65
N PHE A 274 -8.53 19.38 5.61
CA PHE A 274 -9.18 19.91 6.81
C PHE A 274 -9.96 18.85 7.58
N TYR A 275 -10.67 17.99 6.87
CA TYR A 275 -11.44 16.91 7.46
C TYR A 275 -10.55 15.85 8.15
N LEU A 276 -9.46 15.43 7.49
CA LEU A 276 -8.47 14.51 8.06
C LEU A 276 -7.81 15.08 9.33
N ILE A 277 -7.44 16.36 9.29
CA ILE A 277 -6.93 17.08 10.44
C ILE A 277 -7.95 17.05 11.59
N GLY A 278 -9.23 17.35 11.29
CA GLY A 278 -10.33 17.30 12.27
C GLY A 278 -10.52 15.91 12.92
N ILE A 279 -10.37 14.82 12.16
CA ILE A 279 -10.40 13.45 12.70
C ILE A 279 -9.25 13.22 13.67
N ILE A 280 -8.02 13.64 13.31
CA ILE A 280 -6.84 13.48 14.17
C ILE A 280 -7.07 14.21 15.50
N PHE A 281 -7.54 15.46 15.45
CA PHE A 281 -7.89 16.23 16.64
C PHE A 281 -8.95 15.50 17.48
N SER A 282 -10.02 15.01 16.86
CA SER A 282 -11.10 14.29 17.55
C SER A 282 -10.59 13.08 18.34
N ILE A 283 -9.76 12.24 17.74
CA ILE A 283 -9.18 11.05 18.39
C ILE A 283 -8.31 11.45 19.58
N VAL A 284 -7.47 12.48 19.43
CA VAL A 284 -6.62 12.98 20.52
C VAL A 284 -7.47 13.51 21.68
N TYR A 285 -8.49 14.33 21.40
CA TYR A 285 -9.36 14.88 22.46
C TYR A 285 -10.18 13.79 23.14
N ALA A 286 -10.75 12.85 22.38
CA ALA A 286 -11.46 11.70 22.94
C ALA A 286 -10.54 10.83 23.82
N GLY A 287 -9.31 10.57 23.36
CA GLY A 287 -8.28 9.87 24.13
C GLY A 287 -7.96 10.59 25.44
N THR A 288 -7.73 11.90 25.39
CA THR A 288 -7.43 12.70 26.60
C THR A 288 -8.58 12.69 27.61
N ALA A 289 -9.83 12.81 27.16
CA ALA A 289 -11.00 12.79 28.02
C ALA A 289 -11.17 11.42 28.69
N MET A 290 -11.01 10.34 27.90
CA MET A 290 -11.08 8.97 28.42
C MET A 290 -9.96 8.68 29.42
N GLY A 291 -8.75 9.17 29.17
CA GLY A 291 -7.63 9.05 30.10
C GLY A 291 -7.81 9.84 31.39
N ARG A 292 -8.38 11.05 31.33
CA ARG A 292 -8.73 11.84 32.53
C ARG A 292 -9.84 11.18 33.34
N TRP A 293 -10.86 10.64 32.68
CA TRP A 293 -11.93 9.88 33.35
C TRP A 293 -11.38 8.66 34.10
N LEU A 294 -10.51 7.88 33.44
CA LEU A 294 -9.91 6.69 34.05
C LEU A 294 -8.96 7.04 35.23
N LEU A 295 -8.13 8.07 35.09
CA LEU A 295 -7.20 8.50 36.14
C LEU A 295 -7.89 9.16 37.32
N SER A 296 -8.97 9.90 37.09
CA SER A 296 -9.78 10.51 38.16
C SER A 296 -10.59 9.47 38.93
N ALA A 297 -11.01 8.36 38.30
CA ALA A 297 -11.61 7.22 38.99
C ALA A 297 -10.59 6.48 39.89
N ALA A 298 -9.32 6.42 39.49
CA ALA A 298 -8.26 5.73 40.22
C ALA A 298 -7.58 6.59 41.32
N ARG A 299 -7.50 7.92 41.15
CA ARG A 299 -6.93 8.85 42.14
C ARG A 299 -7.99 9.84 42.60
N LYS A 300 -8.67 9.52 43.71
CA LYS A 300 -9.54 10.48 44.42
C LYS A 300 -8.70 11.64 44.96
N GLY A 301 -8.79 12.82 44.33
CA GLY A 301 -8.42 14.10 44.96
C GLY A 301 -7.21 14.88 44.41
N LYS A 302 -6.55 14.47 43.31
CA LYS A 302 -5.57 15.33 42.61
C LYS A 302 -5.87 15.36 41.12
N GLU A 303 -5.93 16.56 40.53
CA GLU A 303 -6.05 16.69 39.07
C GLU A 303 -4.86 15.99 38.40
N PRO A 304 -5.09 14.95 37.59
CA PRO A 304 -4.02 14.21 36.97
C PRO A 304 -3.30 15.09 35.94
N HIS A 305 -1.98 14.87 35.81
CA HIS A 305 -1.16 15.60 34.85
C HIS A 305 -1.71 15.40 33.43
N ILE A 306 -1.95 16.49 32.70
CA ILE A 306 -2.67 16.49 31.40
C ILE A 306 -1.99 15.58 30.38
N ILE A 307 -0.65 15.58 30.35
CA ILE A 307 0.15 14.80 29.40
C ILE A 307 0.05 13.30 29.70
N ILE A 308 0.08 12.92 30.98
CA ILE A 308 -0.03 11.52 31.41
C ILE A 308 -1.43 10.98 31.06
N SER A 309 -2.46 11.81 31.25
CA SER A 309 -3.84 11.49 30.90
C SER A 309 -4.01 11.32 29.39
N MET A 310 -3.37 12.18 28.59
CA MET A 310 -3.37 12.08 27.13
C MET A 310 -2.71 10.80 26.65
N LEU A 311 -1.52 10.48 27.14
CA LEU A 311 -0.76 9.30 26.71
C LEU A 311 -1.51 8.03 27.10
N LEU A 312 -1.95 7.93 28.36
CA LEU A 312 -2.66 6.75 28.84
C LEU A 312 -3.99 6.54 28.10
N GLY A 313 -4.79 7.60 27.97
CA GLY A 313 -6.10 7.52 27.32
C GLY A 313 -6.01 7.26 25.81
N THR A 314 -5.04 7.84 25.12
CA THR A 314 -4.80 7.58 23.69
C THR A 314 -4.32 6.15 23.45
N PHE A 315 -3.44 5.62 24.31
CA PHE A 315 -3.00 4.23 24.23
C PHE A 315 -4.18 3.26 24.38
N ILE A 316 -5.02 3.48 25.40
CA ILE A 316 -6.20 2.65 25.67
C ILE A 316 -7.21 2.76 24.51
N ALA A 317 -7.46 3.96 23.99
CA ALA A 317 -8.35 4.15 22.84
C ALA A 317 -7.90 3.35 21.62
N LEU A 318 -6.60 3.39 21.29
CA LEU A 318 -6.06 2.67 20.15
C LEU A 318 -6.14 1.15 20.30
N VAL A 319 -5.95 0.64 21.52
CA VAL A 319 -6.14 -0.79 21.83
C VAL A 319 -7.60 -1.18 21.69
N LEU A 320 -8.54 -0.39 22.24
CA LEU A 320 -9.98 -0.65 22.13
C LEU A 320 -10.47 -0.62 20.67
N PHE A 321 -9.96 0.30 19.85
CA PHE A 321 -10.33 0.43 18.45
C PHE A 321 -9.90 -0.75 17.58
N ARG A 322 -8.97 -1.58 18.05
CA ARG A 322 -8.49 -2.78 17.36
C ARG A 322 -9.30 -4.03 17.69
N ILE A 323 -10.20 -3.99 18.67
CA ILE A 323 -11.07 -5.11 19.02
C ILE A 323 -12.13 -5.29 17.93
N PRO A 324 -12.22 -6.46 17.27
CA PRO A 324 -13.27 -6.71 16.28
C PRO A 324 -14.66 -6.61 16.92
N TYR A 325 -15.65 -6.14 16.16
CA TYR A 325 -17.05 -5.90 16.58
C TYR A 325 -17.28 -4.85 17.67
N VAL A 326 -16.30 -4.57 18.53
CA VAL A 326 -16.42 -3.58 19.62
C VAL A 326 -15.77 -2.25 19.23
N GLY A 327 -14.65 -2.32 18.51
CA GLY A 327 -13.86 -1.15 18.16
C GLY A 327 -14.60 -0.10 17.32
N TRP A 328 -15.55 -0.48 16.46
CA TRP A 328 -16.29 0.48 15.65
C TRP A 328 -17.26 1.32 16.49
N VAL A 329 -17.90 0.74 17.51
CA VAL A 329 -18.74 1.47 18.47
C VAL A 329 -17.91 2.51 19.23
N PHE A 330 -16.74 2.09 19.72
CA PHE A 330 -15.82 2.99 20.41
C PHE A 330 -15.29 4.09 19.49
N ARG A 331 -15.06 3.83 18.20
CA ARG A 331 -14.66 4.87 17.23
C ARG A 331 -15.77 5.89 16.99
N ILE A 332 -17.02 5.45 16.84
CA ILE A 332 -18.15 6.35 16.68
C ILE A 332 -18.33 7.20 17.94
N ALA A 333 -18.29 6.58 19.12
CA ALA A 333 -18.36 7.31 20.38
C ALA A 333 -17.21 8.32 20.50
N ALA A 334 -15.97 7.89 20.26
CA ALA A 334 -14.81 8.78 20.29
C ALA A 334 -14.94 9.93 19.30
N PHE A 335 -15.43 9.68 18.09
CA PHE A 335 -15.67 10.72 17.11
C PHE A 335 -16.72 11.72 17.60
N VAL A 336 -17.86 11.23 18.10
CA VAL A 336 -18.96 12.07 18.59
C VAL A 336 -18.48 12.95 19.75
N PHE A 337 -17.86 12.37 20.77
CA PHE A 337 -17.42 13.14 21.94
C PHE A 337 -16.22 14.05 21.64
N GLY A 338 -15.24 13.57 20.87
CA GLY A 338 -14.03 14.33 20.53
C GLY A 338 -14.31 15.48 19.56
N PHE A 339 -15.05 15.21 18.49
CA PHE A 339 -15.37 16.22 17.47
C PHE A 339 -16.46 17.18 17.95
N GLY A 340 -17.44 16.68 18.71
CA GLY A 340 -18.47 17.53 19.31
C GLY A 340 -17.89 18.55 20.30
N ALA A 341 -16.86 18.17 21.08
CA ALA A 341 -16.16 19.09 21.97
C ALA A 341 -15.39 20.18 21.22
N LEU A 342 -14.77 19.83 20.10
CA LEU A 342 -14.12 20.81 19.21
C LEU A 342 -15.11 21.84 18.69
N LEU A 343 -16.24 21.39 18.15
CA LEU A 343 -17.27 22.28 17.60
C LEU A 343 -17.85 23.23 18.65
N VAL A 344 -18.12 22.74 19.86
CA VAL A 344 -18.61 23.59 20.97
C VAL A 344 -17.56 24.62 21.37
N CYS A 345 -16.28 24.26 21.39
CA CYS A 345 -15.22 25.21 21.73
C CYS A 345 -15.11 26.31 20.67
N LEU A 346 -15.11 25.92 19.39
CA LEU A 346 -15.06 26.85 18.26
C LEU A 346 -16.28 27.79 18.24
N TRP A 347 -17.48 27.26 18.48
CA TRP A 347 -18.71 28.05 18.52
C TRP A 347 -18.69 29.11 19.64
N LEU A 348 -18.13 28.76 20.80
CA LEU A 348 -18.04 29.67 21.94
C LEU A 348 -16.91 30.70 21.82
N GLU A 349 -15.91 30.45 20.98
CA GLU A 349 -14.85 31.41 20.68
C GLU A 349 -15.32 32.43 19.62
N ILE A 350 -16.22 32.02 18.73
CA ILE A 350 -16.86 32.88 17.72
C ILE A 350 -18.01 33.71 18.31
N LYS A 351 -18.75 33.17 19.30
CA LYS A 351 -19.85 33.90 19.93
C LYS A 351 -19.28 35.05 20.78
N PRO A 352 -19.52 36.34 20.43
CA PRO A 352 -19.02 37.45 21.23
C PRO A 352 -19.57 37.32 22.65
N ARG A 353 -18.72 37.60 23.66
CA ARG A 353 -19.15 37.75 25.05
C ARG A 353 -20.23 38.82 25.08
N THR A 354 -21.50 38.43 25.01
CA THR A 354 -22.58 39.24 25.53
C THR A 354 -22.40 39.22 27.03
N GLU A 355 -21.83 40.30 27.55
CA GLU A 355 -21.73 40.61 28.97
C GLU A 355 -23.01 40.20 29.69
N LYS A 356 -22.86 39.43 30.75
CA LYS A 356 -23.83 39.44 31.84
C LYS A 356 -23.12 39.99 33.07
N SER A 357 -23.62 41.17 33.44
CA SER A 357 -23.54 41.96 34.67
C SER A 357 -22.32 42.85 34.83
#